data_AF-A0A8D3BYW2-F1
#
_entry.id   AF-A0A8D3BYW2-F1
#
_cell.length_a   1.000
_cell.length_b   1.000
_cell.length_c   1.000
_cell.angle_alpha   90.00
_cell.angle_beta   90.00
_cell.angle_gamma   90.00
#
_symmetry.space_group_name_H-M   'P 1'
#
loop_
_entity.id
_entity.type
_entity.pdbx_description
1 polymer ?
#
loop_
_entity_poly.entity_id
_entity_poly.type
_entity_poly.pdbx_seq_one_letter_code
_entity_poly.pdbx_strand_id
1 'polypeptide(L)'
;MLYHPDKHRDPELKRQAEHLFNLVHEAYEVLRDPQSRAIYDIYGKRGLDVEGWEVVERKRTPAEIREEYERLQTEREERRLQQRTNPKGTISVGIDATDLFDRYEEDYEDAVGGGGGGVPHVEINKMHISQSIEAPLTTKDTAILSGSLSTHNGNGGGNINLLLPSAVFYATVGPLVFYLAIQQLVIRPYLRAQKEQDLEKQQESSASNIARKKQEAESAVLLMQESVRRIIEAEESRMGLIVLNAWYGKFVTDNSRRHERAKVIDVTVPLQCLVKDSKLILTEATKSGLPGFYDPCVGEDKSLKVLYQFRGVMHQVLSGDSEPLRIPKQSHRIDADT
;
A
#
# COMPACT_ATOMS: atom_id res chain seq x y z
N MET A 1 -29.04 -81.63 47.97
CA MET A 1 -30.15 -80.67 48.20
C MET A 1 -31.07 -81.21 49.28
N LEU A 2 -31.32 -80.40 50.32
CA LEU A 2 -32.10 -80.77 51.50
C LEU A 2 -33.62 -80.86 51.25
N TYR A 3 -34.13 -80.19 50.21
CA TYR A 3 -35.58 -79.97 50.00
C TYR A 3 -36.14 -80.66 48.76
N HIS A 4 -35.60 -81.82 48.34
CA HIS A 4 -36.15 -82.53 47.19
C HIS A 4 -37.47 -83.24 47.56
N PRO A 5 -38.55 -83.13 46.77
CA PRO A 5 -39.90 -83.65 47.11
C PRO A 5 -39.92 -85.15 47.44
N ASP A 6 -39.05 -85.90 46.76
CA ASP A 6 -39.00 -87.35 46.83
C ASP A 6 -38.37 -87.89 48.13
N LYS A 7 -37.75 -87.02 48.93
CA LYS A 7 -37.11 -87.42 50.20
C LYS A 7 -38.04 -87.34 51.42
N HIS A 8 -39.28 -86.88 51.27
CA HIS A 8 -40.23 -86.70 52.36
C HIS A 8 -41.48 -87.58 52.15
N ARG A 9 -41.77 -88.46 53.13
CA ARG A 9 -42.89 -89.42 53.06
C ARG A 9 -44.23 -88.84 53.55
N ASP A 10 -44.18 -87.81 54.38
CA ASP A 10 -45.39 -87.17 54.91
C ASP A 10 -45.97 -86.17 53.90
N PRO A 11 -47.29 -86.19 53.65
CA PRO A 11 -47.91 -85.40 52.58
C PRO A 11 -47.83 -83.88 52.80
N GLU A 12 -47.80 -83.40 54.04
CA GLU A 12 -47.64 -81.97 54.33
C GLU A 12 -46.20 -81.50 54.12
N LEU A 13 -45.22 -82.27 54.62
CA LEU A 13 -43.79 -81.96 54.45
C LEU A 13 -43.37 -82.04 52.97
N LYS A 14 -43.98 -82.93 52.19
CA LYS A 14 -43.74 -83.02 50.75
C LYS A 14 -44.19 -81.75 50.01
N ARG A 15 -45.38 -81.23 50.31
CA ARG A 15 -45.86 -79.96 49.72
C ARG A 15 -44.98 -78.77 50.10
N GLN A 16 -44.52 -78.72 51.35
CA GLN A 16 -43.60 -77.67 51.81
C GLN A 16 -42.23 -77.78 51.11
N ALA A 17 -41.72 -79.00 50.95
CA ALA A 17 -40.48 -79.25 50.23
C ALA A 17 -40.58 -78.87 48.74
N GLU A 18 -41.69 -79.18 48.06
CA GLU A 18 -41.97 -78.74 46.68
C GLU A 18 -41.98 -77.22 46.55
N HIS A 19 -42.63 -76.52 47.49
CA HIS A 19 -42.67 -75.06 47.47
C HIS A 19 -41.27 -74.44 47.67
N LEU A 20 -40.51 -74.93 48.65
CA LEU A 20 -39.13 -74.48 48.90
C LEU A 20 -38.19 -74.83 47.75
N PHE A 21 -38.37 -76.00 47.13
CA PHE A 21 -37.58 -76.41 45.98
C PHE A 21 -37.77 -75.45 44.80
N ASN A 22 -39.02 -75.10 44.49
CA ASN A 22 -39.33 -74.17 43.41
C ASN A 22 -38.78 -72.76 43.71
N LEU A 23 -38.88 -72.27 44.94
CA LEU A 23 -38.30 -70.99 45.35
C LEU A 23 -36.77 -70.94 45.21
N VAL A 24 -36.08 -72.01 45.64
CA VAL A 24 -34.62 -72.09 45.53
C VAL A 24 -34.18 -72.21 44.07
N HIS A 25 -34.94 -72.92 43.25
CA HIS A 25 -34.66 -73.05 41.82
C HIS A 25 -34.83 -71.71 41.10
N GLU A 26 -35.95 -71.00 41.34
CA GLU A 26 -36.21 -69.68 40.79
C GLU A 26 -35.11 -68.67 41.20
N ALA A 27 -34.73 -68.66 42.48
CA ALA A 27 -33.65 -67.81 42.96
C ALA A 27 -32.30 -68.14 42.30
N TYR A 28 -32.01 -69.43 42.04
CA TYR A 28 -30.80 -69.84 41.36
C TYR A 28 -30.76 -69.35 39.91
N GLU A 29 -31.86 -69.47 39.16
CA GLU A 29 -31.91 -69.02 37.76
C GLU A 29 -31.70 -67.51 37.65
N VAL A 30 -32.35 -66.73 38.51
CA VAL A 30 -32.23 -65.27 38.54
C VAL A 30 -30.82 -64.83 38.94
N LEU A 31 -30.22 -65.46 39.96
CA LEU A 31 -28.92 -65.07 40.49
C LEU A 31 -27.73 -65.62 39.69
N ARG A 32 -27.94 -66.67 38.89
CA ARG A 32 -26.90 -67.29 38.06
C ARG A 32 -26.46 -66.37 36.93
N ASP A 33 -27.40 -65.66 36.31
CA ASP A 33 -27.11 -64.74 35.21
C ASP A 33 -26.88 -63.30 35.74
N PRO A 34 -25.71 -62.68 35.48
CA PRO A 34 -25.41 -61.32 35.95
C PRO A 34 -26.42 -60.26 35.50
N GLN A 35 -27.05 -60.43 34.33
CA GLN A 35 -28.03 -59.49 33.79
C GLN A 35 -29.36 -59.61 34.56
N SER A 36 -29.90 -60.82 34.67
CA SER A 36 -31.12 -61.12 35.42
C SER A 36 -31.00 -60.71 36.90
N ARG A 37 -29.83 -60.90 37.50
CA ARG A 37 -29.52 -60.45 38.86
C ARG A 37 -29.56 -58.93 39.00
N ALA A 38 -28.94 -58.21 38.07
CA ALA A 38 -28.95 -56.75 38.10
C ALA A 38 -30.37 -56.18 37.96
N ILE A 39 -31.22 -56.80 37.14
CA ILE A 39 -32.64 -56.40 36.99
C ILE A 39 -33.40 -56.65 38.31
N TYR A 40 -33.22 -57.80 38.94
CA TYR A 40 -33.85 -58.12 40.23
C TYR A 40 -33.41 -57.18 41.35
N ASP A 41 -32.11 -56.86 41.44
CA ASP A 41 -31.58 -55.98 42.49
C ASP A 41 -32.14 -54.55 42.38
N ILE A 42 -32.51 -54.08 41.19
CA ILE A 42 -33.04 -52.73 40.96
C ILE A 42 -34.57 -52.67 41.08
N TYR A 43 -35.27 -53.65 40.51
CA TYR A 43 -36.74 -53.60 40.34
C TYR A 43 -37.50 -54.67 41.11
N GLY A 44 -36.80 -55.59 41.76
CA GLY A 44 -37.38 -56.74 42.46
C GLY A 44 -38.03 -57.75 41.51
N LYS A 45 -38.83 -58.66 42.07
CA LYS A 45 -39.47 -59.76 41.31
C LYS A 45 -40.31 -59.27 40.12
N ARG A 46 -40.95 -58.11 40.23
CA ARG A 46 -41.81 -57.52 39.17
C ARG A 46 -41.04 -57.15 37.89
N GLY A 47 -39.71 -57.01 37.96
CA GLY A 47 -38.86 -56.70 36.82
C GLY A 47 -38.51 -57.90 35.94
N LEU A 48 -38.71 -59.13 36.43
CA LEU A 48 -38.38 -60.36 35.71
C LEU A 48 -39.52 -60.86 34.80
N ASP A 49 -40.76 -60.46 35.08
CA ASP A 49 -41.96 -60.93 34.37
C ASP A 49 -42.18 -60.25 33.00
N VAL A 50 -41.37 -59.25 32.63
CA VAL A 50 -41.54 -58.46 31.40
C VAL A 50 -40.45 -58.84 30.40
N GLU A 51 -40.78 -59.71 29.44
CA GLU A 51 -39.86 -60.12 28.37
C GLU A 51 -39.45 -58.89 27.53
N GLY A 52 -38.14 -58.58 27.48
CA GLY A 52 -37.56 -57.60 26.54
C GLY A 52 -36.60 -56.53 27.08
N TRP A 53 -36.20 -56.57 28.35
CA TRP A 53 -35.17 -55.64 28.88
C TRP A 53 -33.76 -56.23 28.75
N GLU A 54 -33.04 -55.89 27.68
CA GLU A 54 -31.58 -56.06 27.65
C GLU A 54 -30.92 -54.86 28.34
N VAL A 55 -30.06 -55.10 29.34
CA VAL A 55 -29.30 -54.03 30.00
C VAL A 55 -28.22 -53.56 29.04
N VAL A 56 -28.55 -52.59 28.19
CA VAL A 56 -27.57 -51.92 27.35
C VAL A 56 -26.60 -51.21 28.28
N GLU A 57 -25.36 -51.71 28.35
CA GLU A 57 -24.26 -51.05 29.05
C GLU A 57 -24.29 -49.56 28.72
N ARG A 58 -24.18 -48.72 29.75
CA ARG A 58 -24.29 -47.26 29.62
C ARG A 58 -23.17 -46.75 28.70
N LYS A 59 -23.38 -46.79 27.39
CA LYS A 59 -22.52 -46.17 26.40
C LYS A 59 -22.48 -44.69 26.76
N ARG A 60 -21.27 -44.11 26.84
CA ARG A 60 -21.06 -42.67 27.05
C ARG A 60 -22.08 -41.89 26.24
N THR A 61 -22.56 -40.77 26.78
CA THR A 61 -23.61 -40.02 26.11
C THR A 61 -23.14 -39.59 24.70
N PRO A 62 -24.02 -39.52 23.69
CA PRO A 62 -23.62 -39.18 22.33
C PRO A 62 -22.85 -37.86 22.18
N ALA A 63 -23.06 -36.91 23.12
CA ALA A 63 -22.32 -35.65 23.19
C ALA A 63 -20.87 -35.85 23.67
N GLU A 64 -20.66 -36.62 24.74
CA GLU A 64 -19.32 -36.93 25.26
C GLU A 64 -18.49 -37.74 24.27
N ILE A 65 -19.12 -38.68 23.53
CA ILE A 65 -18.45 -39.44 22.46
C ILE A 65 -18.00 -38.51 21.33
N ARG A 66 -18.81 -37.51 20.97
CA ARG A 66 -18.48 -36.54 19.92
C ARG A 66 -17.31 -35.66 20.32
N GLU A 67 -17.31 -35.13 21.54
CA GLU A 67 -16.21 -34.29 22.05
C GLU A 67 -14.90 -35.07 22.18
N GLU A 68 -14.96 -36.32 22.66
CA GLU A 68 -13.78 -37.18 22.73
C GLU A 68 -13.26 -37.55 21.34
N TYR A 69 -14.17 -37.81 20.39
CA TYR A 69 -13.80 -38.07 19.00
C TYR A 69 -13.12 -36.86 18.36
N GLU A 70 -13.66 -35.65 18.56
CA GLU A 70 -13.06 -34.41 18.05
C GLU A 70 -11.66 -34.16 18.64
N ARG A 71 -11.47 -34.40 19.95
CA ARG A 71 -10.14 -34.32 20.58
C ARG A 71 -9.17 -35.33 20.00
N LEU A 72 -9.59 -36.60 19.85
CA LEU A 72 -8.76 -37.66 19.27
C LEU A 72 -8.43 -37.39 17.79
N GLN A 73 -9.35 -36.80 17.03
CA GLN A 73 -9.09 -36.37 15.67
C GLN A 73 -8.02 -35.28 15.61
N THR A 74 -8.16 -34.23 16.42
CA THR A 74 -7.18 -33.14 16.49
C THR A 74 -5.78 -33.66 16.84
N GLU A 75 -5.67 -34.52 17.85
CA GLU A 75 -4.38 -35.08 18.26
C GLU A 75 -3.77 -36.00 17.20
N ARG A 76 -4.59 -36.82 16.51
CA ARG A 76 -4.13 -37.64 15.37
C ARG A 76 -3.65 -36.76 14.22
N GLU A 77 -4.32 -35.64 13.96
CA GLU A 77 -3.91 -34.70 12.94
C GLU A 77 -2.58 -34.02 13.28
N GLU A 78 -2.38 -33.59 14.52
CA GLU A 78 -1.09 -33.04 14.99
C GLU A 78 0.06 -34.06 14.89
N ARG A 79 -0.15 -35.30 15.36
CA ARG A 79 0.86 -36.37 15.23
C ARG A 79 1.19 -36.67 13.76
N ARG A 80 0.16 -36.69 12.91
CA ARG A 80 0.33 -36.88 11.46
C ARG A 80 1.11 -35.72 10.84
N LEU A 81 0.94 -34.50 11.34
CA LEU A 81 1.68 -33.31 10.91
C LEU A 81 3.17 -33.41 11.27
N GLN A 82 3.49 -33.85 12.49
CA GLN A 82 4.88 -34.07 12.95
C GLN A 82 5.63 -35.12 12.12
N GLN A 83 4.93 -36.19 11.70
CA GLN A 83 5.49 -37.24 10.84
C GLN A 83 5.71 -36.82 9.38
N ARG A 84 5.18 -35.65 8.96
CA ARG A 84 5.36 -35.12 7.59
C ARG A 84 6.59 -34.22 7.45
N THR A 85 7.44 -34.14 8.47
CA THR A 85 8.72 -33.45 8.34
C THR A 85 9.55 -34.12 7.24
N ASN A 86 9.95 -33.35 6.23
CA ASN A 86 10.71 -33.87 5.08
C ASN A 86 12.14 -33.33 5.12
N PRO A 87 13.05 -33.94 5.91
CA PRO A 87 14.43 -33.52 5.95
C PRO A 87 15.13 -33.89 4.64
N LYS A 88 15.63 -32.89 3.93
CA LYS A 88 16.48 -33.02 2.75
C LYS A 88 17.87 -32.53 3.10
N GLY A 89 18.91 -33.26 2.75
CA GLY A 89 20.27 -32.82 3.02
C GLY A 89 21.31 -33.48 2.14
N THR A 90 22.50 -32.90 2.13
CA THR A 90 23.67 -33.41 1.42
C THR A 90 24.89 -33.23 2.31
N ILE A 91 25.67 -34.30 2.46
CA ILE A 91 26.93 -34.31 3.19
C ILE A 91 28.02 -34.65 2.18
N SER A 92 29.05 -33.81 2.10
CA SER A 92 30.20 -33.98 1.24
C SER A 92 31.46 -33.89 2.08
N VAL A 93 32.32 -34.89 1.97
CA VAL A 93 33.60 -34.95 2.68
C VAL A 93 34.70 -35.07 1.64
N GLY A 94 35.63 -34.11 1.62
CA GLY A 94 36.83 -34.18 0.81
C GLY A 94 37.94 -34.78 1.64
N ILE A 95 38.43 -35.92 1.19
CA ILE A 95 39.48 -36.69 1.82
C ILE A 95 40.75 -36.46 0.99
N ASP A 96 41.83 -36.02 1.65
CA ASP A 96 43.15 -36.00 1.05
C ASP A 96 43.76 -37.39 1.16
N ALA A 97 44.20 -37.91 0.02
CA ALA A 97 44.73 -39.25 -0.14
C ALA A 97 46.10 -39.22 -0.85
N THR A 98 46.76 -38.05 -0.92
CA THR A 98 48.04 -37.88 -1.66
C THR A 98 49.10 -38.89 -1.19
N ASP A 99 49.21 -39.10 0.12
CA ASP A 99 50.06 -40.10 0.77
C ASP A 99 49.84 -41.56 0.33
N LEU A 100 48.67 -41.89 -0.22
CA LEU A 100 48.38 -43.24 -0.74
C LEU A 100 48.96 -43.46 -2.15
N PHE A 101 49.30 -42.39 -2.88
CA PHE A 101 49.71 -42.43 -4.29
C PHE A 101 51.15 -41.98 -4.54
N ASP A 102 51.84 -41.41 -3.56
CA ASP A 102 53.27 -41.05 -3.63
C ASP A 102 54.18 -42.29 -3.58
N ARG A 103 54.19 -43.06 -4.68
CA ARG A 103 55.02 -44.28 -4.86
C ARG A 103 56.10 -44.15 -5.95
N TYR A 104 56.55 -42.95 -6.26
CA TYR A 104 57.62 -42.63 -7.24
C TYR A 104 58.49 -41.51 -6.64
N GLU A 105 59.82 -41.48 -6.58
CA GLU A 105 60.95 -42.30 -7.04
C GLU A 105 62.03 -42.16 -5.95
N GLU A 106 62.46 -43.24 -5.30
CA GLU A 106 63.74 -43.26 -4.56
C GLU A 106 64.58 -44.44 -5.11
N ASP A 107 64.88 -44.38 -6.40
CA ASP A 107 66.10 -45.00 -6.91
C ASP A 107 67.24 -44.02 -6.58
N TYR A 108 68.02 -44.28 -5.53
CA TYR A 108 69.49 -44.07 -5.42
C TYR A 108 69.94 -44.29 -3.97
N GLU A 109 70.74 -45.34 -3.78
CA GLU A 109 71.79 -45.59 -2.78
C GLU A 109 71.70 -44.86 -1.42
N ASP A 110 71.43 -45.56 -0.32
CA ASP A 110 72.43 -46.22 0.52
C ASP A 110 71.77 -46.89 1.75
N ALA A 111 72.40 -47.94 2.27
CA ALA A 111 71.84 -48.80 3.28
C ALA A 111 71.85 -48.21 4.71
N VAL A 112 70.88 -48.68 5.51
CA VAL A 112 70.92 -49.04 6.95
C VAL A 112 69.80 -48.39 7.77
N GLY A 113 68.84 -49.22 8.19
CA GLY A 113 68.06 -48.98 9.42
C GLY A 113 66.54 -48.97 9.25
N GLY A 114 65.92 -50.13 9.46
CA GLY A 114 64.66 -50.22 10.20
C GLY A 114 63.35 -49.90 9.46
N GLY A 115 62.61 -50.96 9.15
CA GLY A 115 61.17 -51.00 9.47
C GLY A 115 60.22 -50.30 8.49
N GLY A 116 59.75 -51.09 7.52
CA GLY A 116 58.34 -51.25 7.18
C GLY A 116 57.41 -50.04 7.21
N GLY A 117 56.91 -49.68 6.03
CA GLY A 117 55.55 -49.21 5.81
C GLY A 117 54.98 -48.28 6.88
N GLY A 118 55.32 -47.00 6.80
CA GLY A 118 54.53 -45.97 7.48
C GLY A 118 53.06 -46.14 7.07
N VAL A 119 52.16 -46.17 8.06
CA VAL A 119 50.73 -46.22 7.81
C VAL A 119 50.33 -44.88 7.18
N PRO A 120 49.79 -44.86 5.94
CA PRO A 120 49.43 -43.61 5.28
C PRO A 120 48.41 -42.84 6.13
N HIS A 121 48.63 -41.54 6.33
CA HIS A 121 47.72 -40.70 7.09
C HIS A 121 46.67 -40.09 6.14
N VAL A 122 45.41 -40.43 6.38
CA VAL A 122 44.27 -39.93 5.59
C VAL A 122 43.66 -38.74 6.32
N GLU A 123 43.74 -37.54 5.73
CA GLU A 123 43.21 -36.32 6.34
C GLU A 123 41.90 -35.87 5.67
N ILE A 124 40.96 -35.37 6.48
CA ILE A 124 39.76 -34.72 5.96
C ILE A 124 40.07 -33.25 5.72
N ASN A 125 40.32 -32.89 4.46
CA ASN A 125 40.69 -31.54 4.05
C ASN A 125 39.48 -30.58 4.03
N LYS A 126 38.28 -31.11 3.70
CA LYS A 126 37.03 -30.31 3.66
C LYS A 126 35.80 -31.12 4.07
N MET A 127 34.87 -30.47 4.77
CA MET A 127 33.52 -31.01 5.02
C MET A 127 32.48 -29.98 4.63
N HIS A 128 31.41 -30.40 3.96
CA HIS A 128 30.28 -29.55 3.63
C HIS A 128 28.98 -30.30 3.94
N ILE A 129 28.16 -29.72 4.80
CA ILE A 129 26.84 -30.21 5.19
C ILE A 129 25.84 -29.15 4.80
N SER A 130 24.82 -29.51 4.03
CA SER A 130 23.64 -28.67 3.80
C SER A 130 22.40 -29.46 4.17
N GLN A 131 21.54 -28.88 5.00
CA GLN A 131 20.33 -29.52 5.49
C GLN A 131 19.14 -28.55 5.40
N SER A 132 17.99 -29.06 5.03
CA SER A 132 16.70 -28.35 5.01
C SER A 132 15.60 -29.27 5.54
N ILE A 133 14.71 -28.72 6.34
CA ILE A 133 13.58 -29.42 6.95
C ILE A 133 12.35 -28.57 6.68
N GLU A 134 11.41 -29.15 5.93
CA GLU A 134 10.07 -28.60 5.76
C GLU A 134 9.19 -29.17 6.89
N ALA A 135 8.76 -28.31 7.81
CA ALA A 135 7.96 -28.64 8.98
C ALA A 135 6.60 -27.93 8.89
N PRO A 136 5.52 -28.63 8.50
CA PRO A 136 4.19 -28.02 8.47
C PRO A 136 3.73 -27.72 9.91
N LEU A 137 3.41 -26.46 10.21
CA LEU A 137 2.94 -26.00 11.52
C LEU A 137 1.41 -26.01 11.62
N THR A 138 0.73 -25.64 10.52
CA THR A 138 -0.72 -25.72 10.39
C THR A 138 -1.09 -26.25 9.01
N THR A 139 -2.37 -26.38 8.70
CA THR A 139 -2.84 -26.76 7.36
C THR A 139 -2.46 -25.76 6.27
N LYS A 140 -2.09 -24.53 6.64
CA LYS A 140 -1.71 -23.45 5.72
C LYS A 140 -0.26 -22.98 5.89
N ASP A 141 0.31 -23.12 7.09
CA ASP A 141 1.65 -22.62 7.41
C ASP A 141 2.67 -23.76 7.44
N THR A 142 3.75 -23.60 6.67
CA THR A 142 4.91 -24.50 6.72
C THR A 142 6.15 -23.71 7.08
N ALA A 143 6.81 -24.11 8.15
CA ALA A 143 8.11 -23.60 8.52
C ALA A 143 9.20 -24.33 7.74
N ILE A 144 10.14 -23.59 7.17
CA ILE A 144 11.30 -24.17 6.50
C ILE A 144 12.52 -23.78 7.31
N LEU A 145 13.13 -24.76 7.95
CA LEU A 145 14.42 -24.60 8.63
C LEU A 145 15.51 -25.12 7.68
N SER A 146 16.53 -24.32 7.41
CA SER A 146 17.66 -24.76 6.59
C SER A 146 18.97 -24.30 7.21
N GLY A 147 20.05 -25.01 6.94
CA GLY A 147 21.37 -24.62 7.39
C GLY A 147 22.45 -25.21 6.50
N SER A 148 23.59 -24.53 6.46
CA SER A 148 24.79 -25.06 5.83
C SER A 148 25.98 -24.89 6.75
N LEU A 149 26.89 -25.86 6.72
CA LEU A 149 28.12 -25.90 7.49
C LEU A 149 29.23 -26.32 6.53
N SER A 150 30.26 -25.48 6.41
CA SER A 150 31.45 -25.79 5.61
C SER A 150 32.68 -25.65 6.48
N THR A 151 33.55 -26.66 6.46
CA THR A 151 34.85 -26.66 7.12
C THR A 151 35.95 -26.90 6.10
N HIS A 152 37.07 -26.19 6.24
CA HIS A 152 38.25 -26.34 5.42
C HIS A 152 39.50 -26.11 6.27
N ASN A 153 40.45 -27.04 6.25
CA ASN A 153 41.73 -26.94 6.97
C ASN A 153 41.57 -26.51 8.44
N GLY A 154 40.64 -27.16 9.14
CA GLY A 154 40.37 -26.91 10.56
C GLY A 154 39.59 -25.63 10.88
N ASN A 155 39.33 -24.74 9.91
CA ASN A 155 38.49 -23.56 10.10
C ASN A 155 37.10 -23.78 9.46
N GLY A 156 36.04 -23.57 10.23
CA GLY A 156 34.67 -23.87 9.82
C GLY A 156 33.70 -22.74 10.09
N GLY A 157 32.75 -22.55 9.17
CA GLY A 157 31.67 -21.58 9.30
C GLY A 157 30.35 -22.19 8.84
N GLY A 158 29.25 -21.75 9.43
CA GLY A 158 27.92 -22.22 9.06
C GLY A 158 26.84 -21.19 9.35
N ASN A 159 25.69 -21.37 8.72
CA ASN A 159 24.51 -20.53 8.88
C ASN A 159 23.27 -21.40 9.08
N ILE A 160 22.28 -20.83 9.77
CA ILE A 160 20.95 -21.42 9.96
C ILE A 160 19.92 -20.35 9.60
N ASN A 161 18.98 -20.71 8.73
CA ASN A 161 17.88 -19.87 8.28
C ASN A 161 16.55 -20.52 8.63
N LEU A 162 15.64 -19.74 9.21
CA LEU A 162 14.24 -20.15 9.43
C LEU A 162 13.34 -19.26 8.58
N LEU A 163 12.46 -19.87 7.78
CA LEU A 163 11.52 -19.18 6.93
C LEU A 163 10.08 -19.58 7.28
N LEU A 164 9.24 -18.58 7.53
CA LEU A 164 7.79 -18.70 7.73
C LEU A 164 7.09 -17.85 6.66
N PRO A 165 6.70 -18.42 5.51
CA PRO A 165 6.19 -17.66 4.37
C PRO A 165 5.00 -16.75 4.70
N SER A 166 4.08 -17.22 5.54
CA SER A 166 2.92 -16.43 5.98
C SER A 166 3.32 -15.26 6.86
N ALA A 167 4.24 -15.44 7.80
CA ALA A 167 4.75 -14.35 8.65
C ALA A 167 5.44 -13.26 7.82
N VAL A 168 6.25 -13.65 6.82
CA VAL A 168 6.91 -12.69 5.90
C VAL A 168 5.86 -11.89 5.12
N PHE A 169 4.81 -12.56 4.62
CA PHE A 169 3.72 -11.90 3.89
C PHE A 169 3.01 -10.85 4.75
N TYR A 170 2.60 -11.20 5.96
CA TYR A 170 1.90 -10.27 6.86
C TYR A 170 2.82 -9.18 7.42
N ALA A 171 4.13 -9.42 7.55
CA ALA A 171 5.07 -8.42 8.02
C ALA A 171 5.47 -7.40 6.94
N THR A 172 5.46 -7.79 5.67
CA THR A 172 5.98 -6.95 4.57
C THR A 172 4.87 -6.48 3.64
N VAL A 173 4.15 -7.42 3.01
CA VAL A 173 3.13 -7.12 2.01
C VAL A 173 1.92 -6.44 2.65
N GLY A 174 1.49 -6.91 3.83
CA GLY A 174 0.36 -6.33 4.57
C GLY A 174 0.55 -4.82 4.85
N PRO A 175 1.60 -4.42 5.59
CA PRO A 175 1.88 -3.01 5.90
C PRO A 175 2.12 -2.16 4.66
N LEU A 176 2.78 -2.71 3.63
CA LEU A 176 3.06 -1.98 2.39
C LEU A 176 1.76 -1.71 1.62
N VAL A 177 0.90 -2.71 1.44
CA VAL A 177 -0.41 -2.55 0.79
C VAL A 177 -1.30 -1.63 1.63
N PHE A 178 -1.30 -1.76 2.95
CA PHE A 178 -2.06 -0.88 3.85
C PHE A 178 -1.59 0.58 3.75
N TYR A 179 -0.27 0.82 3.76
CA TYR A 179 0.31 2.14 3.57
C TYR A 179 -0.09 2.73 2.20
N LEU A 180 0.05 1.97 1.12
CA LEU A 180 -0.35 2.40 -0.22
C LEU A 180 -1.86 2.69 -0.30
N ALA A 181 -2.69 1.89 0.35
CA ALA A 181 -4.14 2.10 0.42
C ALA A 181 -4.48 3.40 1.14
N ILE A 182 -3.90 3.66 2.33
CA ILE A 182 -4.08 4.93 3.05
C ILE A 182 -3.58 6.10 2.20
N GLN A 183 -2.40 5.95 1.58
CA GLN A 183 -1.80 7.01 0.79
C GLN A 183 -2.66 7.36 -0.44
N GLN A 184 -3.22 6.36 -1.13
CA GLN A 184 -4.05 6.59 -2.31
C GLN A 184 -5.47 7.02 -1.98
N LEU A 185 -6.12 6.41 -0.98
CA LEU A 185 -7.54 6.62 -0.71
C LEU A 185 -7.83 7.77 0.24
N VAL A 186 -6.89 8.12 1.13
CA VAL A 186 -7.12 9.16 2.15
C VAL A 186 -6.22 10.36 1.92
N ILE A 187 -4.90 10.13 1.86
CA ILE A 187 -3.93 11.25 1.84
C ILE A 187 -3.97 12.01 0.51
N ARG A 188 -3.90 11.30 -0.63
CA ARG A 188 -3.94 11.93 -1.96
C ARG A 188 -5.21 12.75 -2.24
N PRO A 189 -6.45 12.27 -2.00
CA PRO A 189 -7.63 13.09 -2.24
C PRO A 189 -7.70 14.29 -1.29
N TYR A 190 -7.32 14.13 -0.02
CA TYR A 190 -7.29 15.24 0.93
C TYR A 190 -6.31 16.34 0.50
N LEU A 191 -5.09 15.98 0.11
CA LEU A 191 -4.09 16.94 -0.35
C LEU A 191 -4.48 17.63 -1.67
N ARG A 192 -5.20 16.94 -2.56
CA ARG A 192 -5.73 17.53 -3.80
C ARG A 192 -6.81 18.56 -3.51
N ALA A 193 -7.77 18.20 -2.66
CA ALA A 193 -8.83 19.11 -2.23
C ALA A 193 -8.27 20.38 -1.57
N GLN A 194 -7.23 20.25 -0.75
CA GLN A 194 -6.58 21.40 -0.12
C GLN A 194 -5.88 22.32 -1.13
N LYS A 195 -5.17 21.74 -2.11
CA LYS A 195 -4.52 22.53 -3.19
C LYS A 195 -5.53 23.27 -4.06
N GLU A 196 -6.68 22.66 -4.34
CA GLU A 196 -7.76 23.30 -5.11
C GLU A 196 -8.29 24.53 -4.37
N GLN A 197 -8.55 24.42 -3.06
CA GLN A 197 -8.99 25.54 -2.24
C GLN A 197 -7.97 26.68 -2.17
N ASP A 198 -6.67 26.37 -2.08
CA ASP A 198 -5.63 27.39 -2.06
C ASP A 198 -5.49 28.11 -3.41
N LEU A 199 -5.69 27.38 -4.52
CA LEU A 199 -5.73 27.98 -5.86
C LEU A 199 -6.95 28.89 -6.03
N GLU A 200 -8.12 28.45 -5.57
CA GLU A 200 -9.35 29.27 -5.57
C GLU A 200 -9.14 30.58 -4.80
N LYS A 201 -8.58 30.51 -3.58
CA LYS A 201 -8.24 31.71 -2.79
C LYS A 201 -7.23 32.62 -3.50
N GLN A 202 -6.23 32.05 -4.18
CA GLN A 202 -5.28 32.84 -4.99
C GLN A 202 -5.97 33.53 -6.16
N GLN A 203 -6.92 32.87 -6.82
CA GLN A 203 -7.69 33.45 -7.92
C GLN A 203 -8.62 34.56 -7.43
N GLU A 204 -9.35 34.34 -6.33
CA GLU A 204 -10.25 35.34 -5.74
C GLU A 204 -9.49 36.59 -5.27
N SER A 205 -8.38 36.41 -4.55
CA SER A 205 -7.54 37.53 -4.11
C SER A 205 -6.93 38.29 -5.29
N SER A 206 -6.48 37.59 -6.34
CA SER A 206 -5.99 38.21 -7.57
C SER A 206 -7.09 39.00 -8.31
N ALA A 207 -8.30 38.44 -8.42
CA ALA A 207 -9.44 39.10 -9.06
C ALA A 207 -9.89 40.36 -8.29
N SER A 208 -9.95 40.28 -6.96
CA SER A 208 -10.24 41.42 -6.08
C SER A 208 -9.21 42.54 -6.22
N ASN A 209 -7.92 42.18 -6.27
CA ASN A 209 -6.84 43.14 -6.50
C ASN A 209 -6.94 43.84 -7.87
N ILE A 210 -7.29 43.10 -8.93
CA ILE A 210 -7.48 43.67 -10.28
C ILE A 210 -8.67 44.64 -10.26
N ALA A 211 -9.79 44.29 -9.61
CA ALA A 211 -10.96 45.15 -9.50
C ALA A 211 -10.66 46.46 -8.76
N ARG A 212 -9.90 46.40 -7.66
CA ARG A 212 -9.48 47.59 -6.90
C ARG A 212 -8.61 48.52 -7.75
N LYS A 213 -7.59 47.97 -8.42
CA LYS A 213 -6.71 48.74 -9.31
C LYS A 213 -7.45 49.33 -10.50
N LYS A 214 -8.43 48.62 -11.04
CA LYS A 214 -9.31 49.14 -12.09
C LYS A 214 -10.08 50.37 -11.60
N GLN A 215 -10.69 50.31 -10.42
CA GLN A 215 -11.41 51.45 -9.84
C GLN A 215 -10.47 52.63 -9.57
N GLU A 216 -9.27 52.38 -9.03
CA GLU A 216 -8.23 53.40 -8.84
C GLU A 216 -7.87 54.07 -10.19
N ALA A 217 -7.65 53.29 -11.25
CA ALA A 217 -7.34 53.79 -12.58
C ALA A 217 -8.50 54.61 -13.19
N GLU A 218 -9.74 54.13 -13.12
CA GLU A 218 -10.93 54.84 -13.63
C GLU A 218 -11.11 56.19 -12.93
N SER A 219 -10.92 56.25 -11.61
CA SER A 219 -11.00 57.50 -10.86
C SER A 219 -9.91 58.50 -11.28
N ALA A 220 -8.69 58.04 -11.53
CA ALA A 220 -7.61 58.87 -12.02
C ALA A 220 -7.90 59.40 -13.44
N VAL A 221 -8.45 58.56 -14.32
CA VAL A 221 -8.85 58.95 -15.69
C VAL A 221 -9.89 60.07 -15.64
N LEU A 222 -10.91 59.96 -14.78
CA LEU A 222 -11.94 60.98 -14.64
C LEU A 222 -11.37 62.34 -14.21
N LEU A 223 -10.44 62.35 -13.24
CA LEU A 223 -9.77 63.58 -12.78
C LEU A 223 -8.86 64.20 -13.85
N MET A 224 -8.34 63.40 -14.78
CA MET A 224 -7.45 63.86 -15.85
C MET A 224 -8.18 64.49 -17.04
N GLN A 225 -9.49 64.24 -17.22
CA GLN A 225 -10.23 64.69 -18.40
C GLN A 225 -10.15 66.20 -18.62
N GLU A 226 -10.27 67.00 -17.56
CA GLU A 226 -10.18 68.47 -17.66
C GLU A 226 -8.79 68.93 -18.10
N SER A 227 -7.74 68.34 -17.54
CA SER A 227 -6.35 68.64 -17.90
C SER A 227 -6.05 68.25 -19.34
N VAL A 228 -6.52 67.07 -19.76
CA VAL A 228 -6.33 66.55 -21.12
C VAL A 228 -7.00 67.45 -22.16
N ARG A 229 -8.22 67.95 -21.89
CA ARG A 229 -8.90 68.89 -22.79
C ARG A 229 -8.06 70.14 -23.04
N ARG A 230 -7.46 70.73 -21.99
CA ARG A 230 -6.58 71.90 -22.11
C ARG A 230 -5.31 71.59 -22.91
N ILE A 231 -4.74 70.41 -22.71
CA ILE A 231 -3.55 69.96 -23.47
C ILE A 231 -3.90 69.79 -24.95
N ILE A 232 -5.05 69.17 -25.28
CA ILE A 232 -5.49 68.98 -26.66
C ILE A 232 -5.67 70.34 -27.36
N GLU A 233 -6.38 71.29 -26.73
CA GLU A 233 -6.58 72.64 -27.31
C GLU A 233 -5.23 73.36 -27.54
N ALA A 234 -4.28 73.23 -26.62
CA ALA A 234 -2.94 73.81 -26.76
C ALA A 234 -2.11 73.14 -27.87
N GLU A 235 -2.13 71.81 -27.97
CA GLU A 235 -1.40 71.04 -28.98
C GLU A 235 -2.03 71.22 -30.38
N GLU A 236 -3.36 71.32 -30.48
CA GLU A 236 -4.08 71.55 -31.74
C GLU A 236 -3.69 72.91 -32.35
N SER A 237 -3.60 73.97 -31.54
CA SER A 237 -3.16 75.30 -32.01
C SER A 237 -1.74 75.33 -32.59
N ARG A 238 -0.91 74.36 -32.22
CA ARG A 238 0.50 74.25 -32.63
C ARG A 238 0.75 73.11 -33.63
N MET A 239 -0.32 72.44 -34.09
CA MET A 239 -0.23 71.20 -34.86
C MET A 239 0.74 70.17 -34.25
N GLY A 240 0.63 70.02 -32.94
CA GLY A 240 1.50 69.21 -32.09
C GLY A 240 1.09 67.74 -32.06
N LEU A 241 1.33 67.08 -30.92
CA LEU A 241 1.09 65.64 -30.75
C LEU A 241 -0.28 65.39 -30.10
N ILE A 242 -1.17 64.72 -30.82
CA ILE A 242 -2.50 64.34 -30.33
C ILE A 242 -2.65 62.82 -30.41
N VAL A 243 -2.86 62.17 -29.29
CA VAL A 243 -3.18 60.74 -29.19
C VAL A 243 -4.66 60.56 -29.51
N LEU A 244 -4.96 59.79 -30.56
CA LEU A 244 -6.34 59.50 -30.97
C LEU A 244 -6.88 58.28 -30.24
N ASN A 245 -6.14 57.17 -30.30
CA ASN A 245 -6.52 55.94 -29.63
C ASN A 245 -5.27 55.28 -29.04
N ALA A 246 -5.35 54.87 -27.78
CA ALA A 246 -4.31 54.08 -27.15
C ALA A 246 -4.91 52.89 -26.39
N TRP A 247 -4.37 51.71 -26.67
CA TRP A 247 -4.87 50.44 -26.16
C TRP A 247 -3.75 49.71 -25.44
N TYR A 248 -3.99 49.25 -24.22
CA TYR A 248 -3.01 48.48 -23.43
C TYR A 248 -3.57 47.12 -23.03
N GLY A 249 -2.81 46.05 -23.25
CA GLY A 249 -3.21 44.70 -22.88
C GLY A 249 -2.62 43.64 -23.79
N LYS A 250 -3.23 42.46 -23.78
CA LYS A 250 -2.83 41.34 -24.64
C LYS A 250 -3.50 41.46 -26.00
N PHE A 251 -2.69 41.70 -27.03
CA PHE A 251 -3.15 41.67 -28.42
C PHE A 251 -2.96 40.27 -29.00
N VAL A 252 -4.04 39.67 -29.46
CA VAL A 252 -3.97 38.38 -30.16
C VAL A 252 -3.38 38.63 -31.55
N THR A 253 -2.16 38.17 -31.79
CA THR A 253 -1.44 38.31 -33.07
C THR A 253 -1.80 37.22 -34.08
N ASP A 254 -2.64 36.24 -33.71
CA ASP A 254 -2.91 35.05 -34.52
C ASP A 254 -4.38 35.01 -35.01
N ASN A 255 -4.57 34.92 -36.33
CA ASN A 255 -5.87 34.83 -37.02
C ASN A 255 -6.69 33.59 -36.64
N SER A 256 -6.14 32.70 -35.82
CA SER A 256 -6.65 31.35 -35.56
C SER A 256 -7.62 31.25 -34.37
N ARG A 257 -7.82 32.30 -33.56
CA ARG A 257 -8.74 32.28 -32.41
C ARG A 257 -9.64 33.52 -32.33
N ARG A 258 -10.63 33.60 -33.22
CA ARG A 258 -11.64 34.69 -33.29
C ARG A 258 -12.52 34.90 -32.04
N HIS A 259 -12.37 34.14 -30.94
CA HIS A 259 -13.31 34.14 -29.81
C HIS A 259 -12.72 34.48 -28.43
N GLU A 260 -11.41 34.72 -28.30
CA GLU A 260 -10.89 35.29 -27.04
C GLU A 260 -11.13 36.81 -27.06
N ARG A 261 -12.03 37.30 -26.20
CA ARG A 261 -12.23 38.74 -25.98
C ARG A 261 -10.88 39.35 -25.62
N ALA A 262 -10.35 40.23 -26.47
CA ALA A 262 -9.10 40.92 -26.20
C ALA A 262 -9.23 41.66 -24.86
N LYS A 263 -8.47 41.23 -23.84
CA LYS A 263 -8.42 41.84 -22.52
C LYS A 263 -7.56 43.11 -22.60
N VAL A 264 -8.16 44.16 -23.16
CA VAL A 264 -7.50 45.41 -23.50
C VAL A 264 -8.21 46.57 -22.81
N ILE A 265 -7.44 47.54 -22.34
CA ILE A 265 -7.92 48.76 -21.70
C ILE A 265 -7.66 49.96 -22.62
N ASP A 266 -8.55 50.94 -22.59
CA ASP A 266 -8.35 52.23 -23.25
C ASP A 266 -7.53 53.14 -22.32
N VAL A 267 -6.36 53.57 -22.80
CA VAL A 267 -5.41 54.41 -22.07
C VAL A 267 -5.16 55.74 -22.80
N THR A 268 -6.07 56.14 -23.69
CA THR A 268 -5.95 57.37 -24.48
C THR A 268 -5.83 58.62 -23.60
N VAL A 269 -6.71 58.75 -22.60
CA VAL A 269 -6.75 59.92 -21.71
C VAL A 269 -5.49 60.02 -20.83
N PRO A 270 -5.09 58.96 -20.08
CA PRO A 270 -3.82 58.96 -19.35
C PRO A 270 -2.60 59.30 -20.21
N LEU A 271 -2.54 58.74 -21.43
CA LEU A 271 -1.40 58.94 -22.31
C LEU A 271 -1.32 60.38 -22.84
N GLN A 272 -2.47 60.99 -23.18
CA GLN A 272 -2.52 62.39 -23.61
C GLN A 272 -2.07 63.34 -22.49
N CYS A 273 -2.36 63.01 -21.22
CA CYS A 273 -1.92 63.82 -20.08
C CYS A 273 -0.39 63.85 -19.90
N LEU A 274 0.32 62.86 -20.43
CA LEU A 274 1.78 62.75 -20.36
C LEU A 274 2.48 63.51 -21.50
N VAL A 275 1.74 64.01 -22.49
CA VAL A 275 2.30 64.78 -23.61
C VAL A 275 2.74 66.16 -23.10
N LYS A 276 3.99 66.52 -23.38
CA LYS A 276 4.56 67.84 -23.08
C LYS A 276 5.38 68.32 -24.27
N ASP A 277 5.16 69.56 -24.70
CA ASP A 277 5.86 70.19 -25.83
C ASP A 277 5.84 69.32 -27.11
N SER A 278 4.65 68.81 -27.47
CA SER A 278 4.44 67.93 -28.63
C SER A 278 5.29 66.66 -28.67
N LYS A 279 5.73 66.16 -27.50
CA LYS A 279 6.49 64.91 -27.35
C LYS A 279 5.92 64.07 -26.20
N LEU A 280 6.02 62.76 -26.34
CA LEU A 280 5.71 61.80 -25.29
C LEU A 280 6.90 60.88 -25.10
N ILE A 281 7.36 60.79 -23.85
CA ILE A 281 8.51 59.97 -23.45
C ILE A 281 8.07 59.09 -22.30
N LEU A 282 7.94 57.79 -22.55
CA LEU A 282 7.77 56.76 -21.54
C LEU A 282 9.13 56.14 -21.22
N THR A 283 9.44 56.00 -19.93
CA THR A 283 10.65 55.35 -19.42
C THR A 283 10.52 53.82 -19.45
N GLU A 284 11.62 53.11 -19.20
CA GLU A 284 11.71 51.64 -19.11
C GLU A 284 11.08 51.10 -17.80
N ALA A 285 9.92 51.62 -17.43
CA ALA A 285 9.12 51.15 -16.31
C ALA A 285 7.88 50.43 -16.85
N THR A 286 7.28 49.55 -16.04
CA THR A 286 6.03 48.88 -16.42
C THR A 286 4.93 49.91 -16.64
N LYS A 287 4.30 49.88 -17.82
CA LYS A 287 3.27 50.84 -18.22
C LYS A 287 2.03 50.69 -17.35
N SER A 288 1.81 49.52 -16.74
CA SER A 288 0.77 49.30 -15.72
C SER A 288 0.94 50.12 -14.43
N GLY A 289 2.12 50.69 -14.16
CA GLY A 289 2.38 51.52 -12.98
C GLY A 289 2.05 53.00 -13.17
N LEU A 290 1.68 53.41 -14.38
CA LEU A 290 1.34 54.80 -14.68
C LEU A 290 -0.05 55.17 -14.13
N PRO A 291 -0.26 56.43 -13.70
CA PRO A 291 -1.58 56.89 -13.27
C PRO A 291 -2.64 56.68 -14.38
N GLY A 292 -3.76 56.05 -14.03
CA GLY A 292 -4.81 55.71 -15.01
C GLY A 292 -4.56 54.43 -15.82
N PHE A 293 -3.45 53.74 -15.58
CA PHE A 293 -3.18 52.39 -16.11
C PHE A 293 -3.45 51.34 -15.03
N TYR A 294 -3.86 50.15 -15.47
CA TYR A 294 -3.84 48.95 -14.65
C TYR A 294 -3.51 47.73 -15.53
N ASP A 295 -3.18 46.60 -14.92
CA ASP A 295 -2.88 45.37 -15.64
C ASP A 295 -4.15 44.50 -15.82
N PRO A 296 -4.69 44.35 -17.05
CA PRO A 296 -5.84 43.47 -17.31
C PRO A 296 -5.48 41.98 -17.41
N CYS A 297 -4.20 41.63 -17.57
CA CYS A 297 -3.70 40.27 -17.84
C CYS A 297 -2.43 39.97 -17.03
N VAL A 298 -2.58 39.78 -15.71
CA VAL A 298 -1.45 39.49 -14.82
C VAL A 298 -0.77 38.18 -15.23
N GLY A 299 0.52 38.25 -15.56
CA GLY A 299 1.34 37.09 -15.94
C GLY A 299 1.36 36.78 -17.44
N GLU A 300 0.65 37.54 -18.28
CA GLU A 300 0.73 37.40 -19.74
C GLU A 300 1.53 38.55 -20.39
N ASP A 301 1.98 38.35 -21.63
CA ASP A 301 2.65 39.38 -22.41
C ASP A 301 1.67 40.49 -22.79
N LYS A 302 2.04 41.73 -22.45
CA LYS A 302 1.23 42.92 -22.68
C LYS A 302 1.97 43.86 -23.62
N SER A 303 1.21 44.57 -24.43
CA SER A 303 1.75 45.63 -25.27
C SER A 303 0.85 46.86 -25.21
N LEU A 304 1.40 47.99 -25.62
CA LEU A 304 0.73 49.26 -25.79
C LEU A 304 0.68 49.57 -27.29
N LYS A 305 -0.51 49.69 -27.85
CA LYS A 305 -0.74 50.16 -29.21
C LYS A 305 -1.22 51.61 -29.15
N VAL A 306 -0.50 52.52 -29.81
CA VAL A 306 -0.83 53.94 -29.84
C VAL A 306 -1.03 54.40 -31.27
N LEU A 307 -2.16 55.06 -31.51
CA LEU A 307 -2.49 55.79 -32.72
C LEU A 307 -2.49 57.28 -32.37
N TYR A 308 -1.67 58.04 -33.06
CA TYR A 308 -1.50 59.46 -32.80
C TYR A 308 -1.35 60.26 -34.08
N GLN A 309 -1.69 61.53 -34.02
CA GLN A 309 -1.50 62.51 -35.07
C GLN A 309 -0.40 63.48 -34.66
N PHE A 310 0.51 63.78 -35.58
CA PHE A 310 1.54 64.79 -35.40
C PHE A 310 1.68 65.60 -36.68
N ARG A 311 1.57 66.93 -36.58
CA ARG A 311 1.60 67.85 -37.74
C ARG A 311 0.62 67.46 -38.86
N GLY A 312 -0.57 67.02 -38.49
CA GLY A 312 -1.61 66.58 -39.43
C GLY A 312 -1.46 65.15 -39.97
N VAL A 313 -0.34 64.46 -39.72
CA VAL A 313 -0.06 63.11 -40.24
C VAL A 313 -0.31 62.04 -39.18
N MET A 314 -0.95 60.94 -39.58
CA MET A 314 -1.28 59.80 -38.72
C MET A 314 -0.08 58.86 -38.53
N HIS A 315 0.08 58.37 -37.30
CA HIS A 315 1.15 57.47 -36.92
C HIS A 315 0.62 56.34 -36.02
N GLN A 316 1.16 55.13 -36.18
CA GLN A 316 0.86 53.96 -35.35
C GLN A 316 2.15 53.36 -34.79
N VAL A 317 2.12 52.98 -33.51
CA VAL A 317 3.21 52.24 -32.86
C VAL A 317 2.67 51.15 -31.95
N LEU A 318 3.36 50.01 -31.93
CA LEU A 318 3.19 48.95 -30.95
C LEU A 318 4.46 48.91 -30.10
N SER A 319 4.34 48.87 -28.78
CA SER A 319 5.48 48.80 -27.88
C SER A 319 5.20 47.85 -26.71
N GLY A 320 6.18 47.04 -26.30
CA GLY A 320 6.04 46.10 -25.17
C GLY A 320 5.86 46.80 -23.81
N ASP A 321 5.37 46.10 -22.78
CA ASP A 321 5.11 46.69 -21.44
C ASP A 321 6.33 47.46 -20.86
N SER A 322 7.51 46.86 -20.90
CA SER A 322 8.76 47.41 -20.36
C SER A 322 9.62 48.18 -21.37
N GLU A 323 9.18 48.30 -22.62
CA GLU A 323 9.95 48.97 -23.67
C GLU A 323 9.75 50.50 -23.64
N PRO A 324 10.83 51.29 -23.70
CA PRO A 324 10.74 52.75 -23.67
C PRO A 324 10.12 53.27 -24.98
N LEU A 325 9.10 54.12 -24.85
CA LEU A 325 8.42 54.70 -26.00
C LEU A 325 8.71 56.20 -26.10
N ARG A 326 9.30 56.62 -27.22
CA ARG A 326 9.50 58.02 -27.57
C ARG A 326 8.77 58.32 -28.87
N ILE A 327 7.76 59.19 -28.82
CA ILE A 327 7.01 59.67 -29.98
C ILE A 327 6.97 61.21 -29.98
N PRO A 328 6.92 61.87 -31.16
CA PRO A 328 6.75 61.31 -32.51
C PRO A 328 8.06 60.75 -33.13
N LYS A 329 7.93 59.71 -33.98
CA LYS A 329 9.01 59.18 -34.84
C LYS A 329 8.49 59.01 -36.27
N GLN A 330 9.34 59.30 -37.27
CA GLN A 330 9.00 59.13 -38.69
C GLN A 330 8.71 57.67 -39.06
N SER A 331 9.35 56.71 -38.39
CA SER A 331 9.16 55.26 -38.61
C SER A 331 7.74 54.76 -38.28
N HIS A 332 6.96 55.56 -37.55
CA HIS A 332 5.60 55.18 -37.14
C HIS A 332 4.54 55.74 -38.09
N ARG A 333 4.91 56.49 -39.13
CA ARG A 333 3.96 57.12 -40.04
C ARG A 333 3.14 56.06 -40.77
N ILE A 334 1.82 56.27 -40.79
CA ILE A 334 0.90 55.49 -41.61
C ILE A 334 0.73 56.26 -42.91
N ASP A 335 1.13 55.67 -44.04
CA ASP A 335 0.80 56.24 -45.34
C ASP A 335 -0.66 55.91 -45.65
N ALA A 336 -1.44 56.95 -45.95
CA ALA A 336 -2.88 56.85 -46.20
C ALA A 336 -3.23 56.34 -47.61
N ASP A 337 -2.25 55.84 -48.37
CA ASP A 337 -2.48 55.30 -49.70
C ASP A 337 -2.82 53.80 -49.61
N THR A 338 -4.11 53.51 -49.45
CA THR A 338 -4.79 52.36 -50.08
C THR A 338 -6.30 52.53 -50.07
#